data_AF-A0A812UWC9-F1
#
_entry.id   AF-A0A812UWC9-F1
#
_cell.length_a   1.000
_cell.length_b   1.000
_cell.length_c   1.000
_cell.angle_alpha   90.00
_cell.angle_beta   90.00
_cell.angle_gamma   90.00
#
_symmetry.space_group_name_H-M   'P 1'
#
loop_
_entity.id
_entity.type
_entity.pdbx_description
1 polymer ?
#
loop_
_entity_poly.entity_id
_entity_poly.type
_entity_poly.pdbx_seq_one_letter_code
_entity_poly.pdbx_strand_id
1 'polypeptide(L)'
;MKEHLRQKTQEARMIFDRVGAATRTGLLASILWAWQCSVIEGRKLQSIQNQVTEASLEVDGLKMRQSTAICNVQMRTEKLMDSSLVISVISAWSRETKENHLEKFYSNKVDSKRKQLTAVQTLFKSFARDLEEIMPEPPDLPSNANAVTYADGDQEDWPIHTELLASARVSALGRMQMPQQLSGLQLQRPSFLFPGLKARPFWPREDFPKVVNLLEARAPRLSAEVRQLLADGDCSTDSEERSPPCRISGRKRPREEAAQRRRARPVTWQPQGEGLHSGVWLKLEIWSKGGLASDKAAPETEAAVSAAMDTGEAMTSAPGRAALSLLTPEPRLGATIMPHCGPTNHRLRLHLPLLLPGGAQRMSGLKVAGETRDWELHRCLVFDDSFEHEIQLPPRTPPAPKSDGEPGEPPGLAQEARVVLLLDLWHPDADENLRSGSSKPVASVENGFSQACTRLHLSSVSC
;
A
#
# COMPACT_ATOMS: atom_id res chain seq x y z
N MET A 1 17.94 -22.30 -100.92
CA MET A 1 17.55 -23.62 -101.47
C MET A 1 16.42 -24.28 -100.68
N LYS A 2 16.52 -24.43 -99.34
CA LYS A 2 15.44 -25.01 -98.51
C LYS A 2 14.13 -24.21 -98.53
N GLU A 3 14.20 -22.88 -98.46
CA GLU A 3 13.05 -21.98 -98.62
C GLU A 3 12.31 -22.21 -99.94
N HIS A 4 13.08 -22.28 -101.04
CA HIS A 4 12.57 -22.43 -102.39
C HIS A 4 11.94 -23.81 -102.64
N LEU A 5 12.51 -24.87 -102.03
CA LEU A 5 11.89 -26.20 -102.04
C LEU A 5 10.59 -26.22 -101.23
N ARG A 6 10.54 -25.55 -100.07
CA ARG A 6 9.31 -25.38 -99.29
C ARG A 6 8.23 -24.67 -100.09
N GLN A 7 8.59 -23.58 -100.75
CA GLN A 7 7.69 -22.78 -101.60
C GLN A 7 7.15 -23.62 -102.76
N LYS A 8 8.01 -24.34 -103.50
CA LYS A 8 7.57 -25.25 -104.57
C LYS A 8 6.71 -26.41 -104.06
N THR A 9 7.00 -26.93 -102.88
CA THR A 9 6.18 -27.99 -102.25
C THR A 9 4.79 -27.45 -101.88
N GLN A 10 4.73 -26.19 -101.44
CA GLN A 10 3.50 -25.51 -101.07
C GLN A 10 2.67 -25.14 -102.31
N GLU A 11 3.31 -24.65 -103.38
CA GLU A 11 2.70 -24.41 -104.69
C GLU A 11 2.15 -25.70 -105.30
N ALA A 12 2.93 -26.80 -105.27
CA ALA A 12 2.48 -28.10 -105.75
C ALA A 12 1.27 -28.60 -104.96
N ARG A 13 1.27 -28.48 -103.62
CA ARG A 13 0.09 -28.80 -102.79
C ARG A 13 -1.13 -27.96 -103.17
N MET A 14 -0.98 -26.65 -103.35
CA MET A 14 -2.09 -25.78 -103.77
C MET A 14 -2.65 -26.17 -105.14
N ILE A 15 -1.81 -26.61 -106.08
CA ILE A 15 -2.26 -27.12 -107.39
C ILE A 15 -3.02 -28.45 -107.22
N PHE A 16 -2.49 -29.39 -106.44
CA PHE A 16 -3.15 -30.67 -106.15
C PHE A 16 -4.49 -30.49 -105.43
N ASP A 17 -4.58 -29.56 -104.48
CA ASP A 17 -5.83 -29.23 -103.78
C ASP A 17 -6.86 -28.64 -104.75
N ARG A 18 -6.41 -27.79 -105.69
CA ARG A 18 -7.28 -27.17 -106.71
C ARG A 18 -7.79 -28.17 -107.75
N VAL A 19 -6.96 -29.12 -108.16
CA VAL A 19 -7.35 -30.20 -109.09
C VAL A 19 -8.22 -31.24 -108.37
N GLY A 20 -7.91 -31.57 -107.12
CA GLY A 20 -8.72 -32.46 -106.28
C GLY A 20 -10.13 -31.90 -106.04
N ALA A 21 -10.24 -30.61 -105.72
CA ALA A 21 -11.52 -29.93 -105.51
C ALA A 21 -12.44 -29.90 -106.75
N ALA A 22 -11.88 -30.02 -107.96
CA ALA A 22 -12.65 -30.08 -109.21
C ALA A 22 -13.30 -31.45 -109.48
N THR A 23 -12.97 -32.47 -108.69
CA THR A 23 -13.56 -33.82 -108.80
C THR A 23 -14.68 -34.02 -107.77
N ARG A 24 -15.73 -34.77 -108.13
CA ARG A 24 -16.88 -35.04 -107.24
C ARG A 24 -16.46 -35.71 -105.93
N THR A 25 -15.43 -36.54 -105.96
CA THR A 25 -14.84 -37.21 -104.79
C THR A 25 -14.02 -36.25 -103.92
N GLY A 26 -13.23 -35.35 -104.51
CA GLY A 26 -12.48 -34.35 -103.76
C GLY A 26 -13.35 -33.27 -103.12
N LEU A 27 -14.45 -32.87 -103.76
CA LEU A 27 -15.46 -32.01 -103.15
C LEU A 27 -16.07 -32.69 -101.90
N LEU A 28 -16.45 -33.97 -102.01
CA LEU A 28 -16.99 -34.75 -100.89
C LEU A 28 -15.98 -34.87 -99.73
N ALA A 29 -14.70 -35.11 -100.04
CA ALA A 29 -13.63 -35.13 -99.04
C ALA A 29 -13.44 -33.76 -98.36
N SER A 30 -13.52 -32.65 -99.11
CA SER A 30 -13.45 -31.30 -98.53
C SER A 30 -14.63 -30.97 -97.62
N ILE A 31 -15.84 -31.41 -97.97
CA ILE A 31 -17.04 -31.22 -97.14
C ILE A 31 -16.92 -32.03 -95.85
N LEU A 32 -16.48 -33.29 -95.94
CA LEU A 32 -16.26 -34.15 -94.77
C LEU A 32 -15.16 -33.61 -93.86
N TRP A 33 -14.06 -33.11 -94.43
CA TRP A 33 -12.98 -32.49 -93.68
C TRP A 33 -13.44 -31.18 -93.01
N ALA A 34 -14.16 -30.31 -93.72
CA ALA A 34 -14.72 -29.09 -93.14
C ALA A 34 -15.73 -29.38 -92.02
N TRP A 35 -16.58 -30.41 -92.20
CA TRP A 35 -17.47 -30.89 -91.16
C TRP A 35 -16.68 -31.42 -89.94
N GLN A 36 -15.66 -32.24 -90.16
CA GLN A 36 -14.80 -32.76 -89.10
C GLN A 36 -14.10 -31.62 -88.33
N CYS A 37 -13.54 -30.63 -89.04
CA CYS A 37 -12.95 -29.44 -88.44
C CYS A 37 -13.97 -28.66 -87.62
N SER A 38 -15.16 -28.42 -88.15
CA SER A 38 -16.26 -27.74 -87.44
C SER A 38 -16.70 -28.49 -86.18
N VAL A 39 -16.79 -29.82 -86.23
CA VAL A 39 -17.11 -30.65 -85.05
C VAL A 39 -16.01 -30.59 -84.00
N ILE A 40 -14.73 -30.65 -84.42
CA ILE A 40 -13.58 -30.54 -83.51
C ILE A 40 -13.52 -29.15 -82.87
N GLU A 41 -13.72 -28.08 -83.65
CA GLU A 41 -13.78 -26.71 -83.15
C GLU A 41 -14.95 -26.52 -82.20
N GLY A 42 -16.15 -27.03 -82.52
CA GLY A 42 -17.31 -26.99 -81.64
C GLY A 42 -17.05 -27.67 -80.30
N ARG A 43 -16.41 -28.85 -80.29
CA ARG A 43 -16.00 -29.54 -79.06
C ARG A 43 -14.98 -28.74 -78.25
N LYS A 44 -14.00 -28.10 -78.90
CA LYS A 44 -13.03 -27.23 -78.22
C LYS A 44 -13.70 -26.01 -77.61
N LEU A 45 -14.62 -25.36 -78.34
CA LEU A 45 -15.37 -24.22 -77.85
C LEU A 45 -16.19 -24.60 -76.60
N GLN A 46 -16.85 -25.76 -76.63
CA GLN A 46 -17.60 -26.26 -75.48
C GLN A 46 -16.69 -26.58 -74.29
N SER A 47 -15.51 -27.14 -74.51
CA SER A 47 -14.52 -27.37 -73.45
C SER A 47 -14.04 -26.07 -72.82
N ILE A 48 -13.74 -25.05 -73.63
CA ILE A 48 -13.34 -23.72 -73.14
C ILE A 48 -14.51 -23.07 -72.37
N GLN A 49 -15.74 -23.16 -72.89
CA GLN A 49 -16.92 -22.65 -72.22
C GLN A 49 -17.11 -23.29 -70.85
N ASN A 50 -16.96 -24.62 -70.75
CA ASN A 50 -17.06 -25.34 -69.48
C ASN A 50 -15.98 -24.88 -68.49
N GLN A 51 -14.73 -24.72 -68.94
CA GLN A 51 -13.63 -24.20 -68.11
C GLN A 51 -13.90 -22.77 -67.63
N VAL A 52 -14.43 -21.90 -68.50
CA VAL A 52 -14.81 -20.53 -68.13
C VAL A 52 -15.94 -20.52 -67.11
N THR A 53 -16.96 -21.38 -67.27
CA THR A 53 -18.06 -21.48 -66.30
C THR A 53 -17.58 -22.01 -64.95
N GLU A 54 -16.67 -22.99 -64.93
CA GLU A 54 -16.07 -23.52 -63.70
C GLU A 54 -15.25 -22.44 -62.98
N ALA A 55 -14.37 -21.76 -63.70
CA ALA A 55 -13.59 -20.65 -63.15
C ALA A 55 -14.49 -19.50 -62.63
N SER A 56 -15.60 -19.21 -63.31
CA SER A 56 -16.58 -18.22 -62.84
C SER A 56 -17.22 -18.62 -61.52
N LEU A 57 -17.61 -19.89 -61.36
CA LEU A 57 -18.19 -20.39 -60.11
C LEU A 57 -17.18 -20.34 -58.95
N GLU A 58 -15.91 -20.62 -59.22
CA GLU A 58 -14.85 -20.50 -58.22
C GLU A 58 -14.67 -19.05 -57.76
N VAL A 59 -14.64 -18.09 -58.70
CA VAL A 59 -14.54 -16.67 -58.40
C VAL A 59 -15.76 -16.18 -57.60
N ASP A 60 -16.96 -16.61 -57.96
CA ASP A 60 -18.18 -16.28 -57.22
C ASP A 60 -18.15 -16.88 -55.81
N GLY A 61 -17.64 -18.11 -55.66
CA GLY A 61 -17.41 -18.73 -54.37
C GLY A 61 -16.42 -17.95 -53.49
N LEU A 62 -15.31 -17.48 -54.07
CA LEU A 62 -14.34 -16.63 -53.38
C LEU A 62 -14.95 -15.28 -52.97
N LYS A 63 -15.70 -14.63 -53.85
CA LYS A 63 -16.37 -13.36 -53.59
C LYS A 63 -17.37 -13.48 -52.45
N MET A 64 -18.15 -14.55 -52.41
CA MET A 64 -19.09 -14.82 -51.32
C MET A 64 -18.36 -14.99 -49.98
N ARG A 65 -17.29 -15.80 -49.95
CA ARG A 65 -16.49 -16.00 -48.72
C ARG A 65 -15.88 -14.68 -48.22
N GLN A 66 -15.34 -13.88 -49.13
CA GLN A 66 -14.76 -12.58 -48.79
C GLN A 66 -15.83 -11.60 -48.26
N SER A 67 -17.00 -11.56 -48.90
CA SER A 67 -18.14 -10.75 -48.46
C SER A 67 -18.60 -11.12 -47.04
N THR A 68 -18.76 -12.42 -46.75
CA THR A 68 -19.14 -12.90 -45.41
C THR A 68 -18.06 -12.56 -44.38
N ALA A 69 -16.78 -12.70 -44.73
CA ALA A 69 -15.67 -12.34 -43.83
C ALA A 69 -15.67 -10.83 -43.51
N ILE A 70 -15.86 -9.97 -44.51
CA ILE A 70 -15.95 -8.52 -44.33
C ILE A 70 -17.14 -8.15 -43.44
N CYS A 71 -18.32 -8.72 -43.70
CA CYS A 71 -19.52 -8.50 -42.90
C CYS A 71 -19.29 -8.87 -41.43
N ASN A 72 -18.69 -10.03 -41.16
CA ASN A 72 -18.37 -10.46 -39.80
C ASN A 72 -17.40 -9.53 -39.07
N VAL A 73 -16.38 -9.02 -39.77
CA VAL A 73 -15.43 -8.05 -39.19
C VAL A 73 -16.12 -6.71 -38.92
N GLN A 74 -16.97 -6.26 -39.84
CA GLN A 74 -17.75 -5.03 -39.69
C GLN A 74 -18.69 -5.11 -38.48
N MET A 75 -19.45 -6.20 -38.33
CA MET A 75 -20.32 -6.41 -37.16
C MET A 75 -19.56 -6.41 -35.83
N ARG A 76 -18.37 -7.01 -35.78
CA ARG A 76 -17.51 -6.98 -34.58
C ARG A 76 -17.03 -5.57 -34.27
N THR A 77 -16.66 -4.83 -35.31
CA THR A 77 -16.17 -3.44 -35.18
C THR A 77 -17.29 -2.53 -34.68
N GLU A 78 -18.49 -2.66 -35.23
CA GLU A 78 -19.69 -1.94 -34.80
C GLU A 78 -20.00 -2.20 -33.32
N LYS A 79 -20.00 -3.47 -32.89
CA LYS A 79 -20.21 -3.84 -31.48
C LYS A 79 -19.14 -3.26 -30.55
N LEU A 80 -17.89 -3.17 -31.01
CA LEU A 80 -16.79 -2.57 -30.25
C LEU A 80 -16.97 -1.05 -30.15
N MET A 81 -17.40 -0.38 -31.21
CA MET A 81 -17.70 1.05 -31.20
C MET A 81 -18.84 1.38 -30.23
N ASP A 82 -19.93 0.61 -30.26
CA ASP A 82 -21.05 0.77 -29.33
C ASP A 82 -20.61 0.61 -27.87
N SER A 83 -19.82 -0.44 -27.60
CA SER A 83 -19.27 -0.68 -26.26
C SER A 83 -18.34 0.45 -25.82
N SER A 84 -17.53 0.99 -26.73
CA SER A 84 -16.61 2.10 -26.46
C SER A 84 -17.36 3.39 -26.11
N LEU A 85 -18.47 3.68 -26.79
CA LEU A 85 -19.34 4.82 -26.48
C LEU A 85 -19.94 4.69 -25.08
N VAL A 86 -20.49 3.51 -24.75
CA VAL A 86 -21.06 3.25 -23.42
C VAL A 86 -20.00 3.40 -22.32
N ILE A 87 -18.82 2.82 -22.51
CA ILE A 87 -17.70 2.95 -21.55
C ILE A 87 -17.30 4.42 -21.38
N SER A 88 -17.27 5.20 -22.46
CA SER A 88 -16.91 6.62 -22.41
C SER A 88 -17.90 7.42 -21.56
N VAL A 89 -19.20 7.20 -21.76
CA VAL A 89 -20.26 7.87 -20.99
C VAL A 89 -20.22 7.45 -19.52
N ILE A 90 -20.12 6.15 -19.22
CA ILE A 90 -20.06 5.64 -17.84
C ILE A 90 -18.82 6.15 -17.12
N SER A 91 -17.67 6.20 -17.81
CA SER A 91 -16.42 6.68 -17.22
C SER A 91 -16.47 8.18 -16.91
N ALA A 92 -17.08 8.97 -17.79
CA ALA A 92 -17.31 10.40 -17.56
C ALA A 92 -18.24 10.62 -16.35
N TRP A 93 -19.36 9.90 -16.31
CA TRP A 93 -20.30 9.96 -15.18
C TRP A 93 -19.66 9.49 -13.86
N SER A 94 -18.86 8.42 -13.88
CA SER A 94 -18.14 7.94 -12.69
C SER A 94 -17.12 8.96 -12.18
N ARG A 95 -16.45 9.71 -13.07
CA ARG A 95 -15.58 10.81 -12.68
C ARG A 95 -16.37 11.96 -12.04
N GLU A 96 -17.45 12.39 -12.68
CA GLU A 96 -18.27 13.49 -12.21
C GLU A 96 -18.94 13.19 -10.86
N THR A 97 -19.39 11.95 -10.64
CA THR A 97 -19.96 11.54 -9.34
C THR A 97 -18.92 11.54 -8.22
N LYS A 98 -17.69 11.09 -8.50
CA LYS A 98 -16.58 11.16 -7.53
C LYS A 98 -16.18 12.60 -7.22
N GLU A 99 -16.10 13.44 -8.24
CA GLU A 99 -15.80 14.87 -8.09
C GLU A 99 -16.86 15.57 -7.24
N ASN A 100 -18.14 15.38 -7.56
CA ASN A 100 -19.26 15.89 -6.77
C ASN A 100 -19.24 15.40 -5.31
N HIS A 101 -18.86 14.14 -5.08
CA HIS A 101 -18.76 13.60 -3.72
C HIS A 101 -17.62 14.27 -2.93
N LEU A 102 -16.46 14.44 -3.55
CA LEU A 102 -15.32 15.14 -2.95
C LEU A 102 -15.65 16.61 -2.67
N GLU A 103 -16.25 17.30 -3.64
CA GLU A 103 -16.65 18.70 -3.49
C GLU A 103 -17.63 18.88 -2.32
N LYS A 104 -18.66 18.03 -2.22
CA LYS A 104 -19.60 18.03 -1.08
C LYS A 104 -18.91 17.75 0.24
N PHE A 105 -17.98 16.80 0.28
CA PHE A 105 -17.26 16.46 1.51
C PHE A 105 -16.40 17.65 1.99
N TYR A 106 -15.60 18.22 1.10
CA TYR A 106 -14.71 19.33 1.45
C TYR A 106 -15.46 20.64 1.69
N SER A 107 -16.53 20.94 0.95
CA SER A 107 -17.38 22.10 1.22
C SER A 107 -18.01 22.01 2.60
N ASN A 108 -18.59 20.86 2.97
CA ASN A 108 -19.13 20.62 4.31
C ASN A 108 -18.05 20.76 5.39
N LYS A 109 -16.84 20.25 5.15
CA LYS A 109 -15.72 20.36 6.09
C LYS A 109 -15.28 21.81 6.28
N VAL A 110 -15.16 22.58 5.19
CA VAL A 110 -14.82 24.01 5.23
C VAL A 110 -15.91 24.80 5.93
N ASP A 111 -17.18 24.53 5.65
CA ASP A 111 -18.31 25.21 6.29
C ASP A 111 -18.41 24.88 7.78
N SER A 112 -18.13 23.63 8.17
CA SER A 112 -18.04 23.25 9.59
C SER A 112 -16.91 24.00 10.29
N LYS A 113 -15.73 24.09 9.67
CA LYS A 113 -14.59 24.85 10.21
C LYS A 113 -14.87 26.35 10.26
N ARG A 114 -15.55 26.90 9.26
CA ARG A 114 -16.00 28.30 9.25
C ARG A 114 -16.98 28.56 10.39
N LYS A 115 -17.98 27.68 10.59
CA LYS A 115 -18.93 27.78 11.73
C LYS A 115 -18.22 27.68 13.07
N GLN A 116 -17.24 26.78 13.22
CA GLN A 116 -16.41 26.68 14.42
C GLN A 116 -15.63 27.98 14.69
N LEU A 117 -15.01 28.56 13.66
CA LEU A 117 -14.30 29.83 13.78
C LEU A 117 -15.24 30.99 14.14
N THR A 118 -16.42 31.06 13.52
CA THR A 118 -17.44 32.07 13.87
C THR A 118 -17.91 31.87 15.32
N ALA A 119 -18.12 30.64 15.76
CA ALA A 119 -18.49 30.34 17.15
C ALA A 119 -17.39 30.77 18.13
N VAL A 120 -16.12 30.47 17.82
CA VAL A 120 -14.96 30.90 18.61
C VAL A 120 -14.83 32.42 18.63
N GLN A 121 -15.03 33.11 17.51
CA GLN A 121 -15.05 34.58 17.47
C GLN A 121 -16.18 35.16 18.31
N THR A 122 -17.35 34.50 18.33
CA THR A 122 -18.49 34.92 19.15
C THR A 122 -18.19 34.71 20.64
N LEU A 123 -17.52 33.60 20.98
CA LEU A 123 -17.04 33.31 22.34
C LEU A 123 -15.95 34.28 22.80
N PHE A 124 -15.03 34.69 21.92
CA PHE A 124 -14.04 35.71 22.25
C PHE A 124 -14.68 37.08 22.44
N LYS A 125 -15.72 37.41 21.67
CA LYS A 125 -16.47 38.66 21.85
C LYS A 125 -17.28 38.64 23.15
N SER A 126 -17.90 37.51 23.52
CA SER A 126 -18.56 37.39 24.82
C SER A 126 -17.55 37.42 25.96
N PHE A 127 -16.43 36.69 25.84
CA PHE A 127 -15.36 36.67 26.84
C PHE A 127 -14.69 38.03 27.02
N ALA A 128 -14.47 38.80 25.95
CA ALA A 128 -13.97 40.17 26.06
C ALA A 128 -14.96 41.08 26.79
N ARG A 129 -16.26 40.92 26.54
CA ARG A 129 -17.32 41.62 27.27
C ARG A 129 -17.37 41.21 28.74
N ASP A 130 -17.19 39.92 29.04
CA ASP A 130 -17.17 39.38 30.40
C ASP A 130 -15.88 39.77 31.14
N LEU A 131 -14.75 39.94 30.44
CA LEU A 131 -13.48 40.46 30.99
C LEU A 131 -13.54 41.97 31.31
N GLU A 132 -14.29 42.75 30.54
CA GLU A 132 -14.58 44.15 30.87
C GLU A 132 -15.48 44.28 32.10
N GLU A 133 -16.29 43.26 32.41
CA GLU A 133 -17.21 43.23 33.54
C GLU A 133 -16.60 42.58 34.82
N ILE A 134 -15.54 41.77 34.69
CA ILE A 134 -14.95 40.99 35.78
C ILE A 134 -13.43 41.21 35.85
N MET A 135 -13.00 42.30 36.49
CA MET A 135 -11.73 42.30 37.22
C MET A 135 -12.06 42.22 38.72
N PRO A 136 -12.14 41.00 39.27
CA PRO A 136 -11.14 40.59 40.25
C PRO A 136 -10.74 39.09 40.18
N GLU A 137 -9.45 38.85 40.45
CA GLU A 137 -8.75 37.60 40.85
C GLU A 137 -8.91 36.29 40.02
N PRO A 138 -7.84 35.44 39.94
CA PRO A 138 -7.74 34.38 38.94
C PRO A 138 -8.60 33.15 39.32
N PRO A 139 -9.36 32.56 38.37
CA PRO A 139 -10.19 31.39 38.68
C PRO A 139 -9.43 30.07 38.55
N ASP A 140 -9.92 29.10 39.33
CA ASP A 140 -9.44 27.73 39.43
C ASP A 140 -9.36 26.99 38.09
N LEU A 141 -8.26 26.23 37.91
CA LEU A 141 -7.96 25.38 36.76
C LEU A 141 -9.01 24.26 36.57
N PRO A 142 -9.34 23.88 35.31
CA PRO A 142 -10.31 22.83 35.04
C PRO A 142 -9.82 21.45 35.49
N SER A 143 -10.75 20.65 35.99
CA SER A 143 -10.60 19.33 36.64
C SER A 143 -10.13 18.15 35.75
N ASN A 144 -9.54 18.44 34.58
CA ASN A 144 -8.88 17.47 33.71
C ASN A 144 -7.55 18.06 33.19
N ALA A 145 -6.53 18.07 34.05
CA ALA A 145 -5.19 18.53 33.67
C ALA A 145 -4.31 17.41 33.08
N ASN A 146 -4.79 16.16 33.13
CA ASN A 146 -3.97 14.94 33.00
C ASN A 146 -4.23 14.14 31.72
N ALA A 147 -5.26 14.46 30.94
CA ALA A 147 -5.54 13.76 29.68
C ALA A 147 -4.49 14.11 28.60
N VAL A 148 -3.88 13.07 28.04
CA VAL A 148 -2.89 13.15 26.95
C VAL A 148 -3.47 12.49 25.71
N THR A 149 -3.45 13.22 24.59
CA THR A 149 -3.84 12.70 23.28
C THR A 149 -2.59 12.39 22.46
N TYR A 150 -2.47 11.16 21.99
CA TYR A 150 -1.42 10.71 21.09
C TYR A 150 -1.73 11.10 19.64
N ALA A 151 -0.74 11.05 18.75
CA ALA A 151 -0.91 11.45 17.34
C ALA A 151 -1.89 10.52 16.59
N ASP A 152 -1.98 9.25 16.98
CA ASP A 152 -2.92 8.25 16.48
C ASP A 152 -4.36 8.45 17.00
N GLY A 153 -4.58 9.43 17.88
CA GLY A 153 -5.89 9.72 18.47
C GLY A 153 -6.19 8.99 19.78
N ASP A 154 -5.31 8.11 20.24
CA ASP A 154 -5.45 7.46 21.54
C ASP A 154 -5.44 8.51 22.66
N GLN A 155 -6.31 8.34 23.66
CA GLN A 155 -6.34 9.18 24.86
C GLN A 155 -5.98 8.37 26.10
N GLU A 156 -5.14 8.96 26.95
CA GLU A 156 -4.74 8.36 28.22
C GLU A 156 -4.56 9.43 29.29
N ASP A 157 -5.07 9.16 30.49
CA ASP A 157 -4.85 10.03 31.64
C ASP A 157 -3.53 9.67 32.30
N TRP A 158 -2.59 10.62 32.32
CA TRP A 158 -1.30 10.42 32.96
C TRP A 158 -1.33 11.00 34.37
N PRO A 159 -0.94 10.24 35.40
CA PRO A 159 -0.89 10.73 36.78
C PRO A 159 0.32 11.65 36.99
N ILE A 160 0.41 12.74 36.23
CA ILE A 160 1.42 13.78 36.44
C ILE A 160 0.87 14.74 37.51
N HIS A 161 1.62 14.98 38.59
CA HIS A 161 1.24 15.95 39.61
C HIS A 161 1.09 17.36 39.00
N THR A 162 0.02 18.07 39.37
CA THR A 162 -0.41 19.37 38.82
C THR A 162 0.66 20.48 38.85
N GLU A 163 1.62 20.43 39.78
CA GLU A 163 2.74 21.37 39.86
C GLU A 163 3.80 21.18 38.74
N LEU A 164 4.01 19.95 38.26
CA LEU A 164 4.91 19.65 37.12
C LEU A 164 4.32 20.12 35.79
N LEU A 165 2.99 20.02 35.64
CA LEU A 165 2.25 20.37 34.43
C LEU A 165 2.30 21.87 34.12
N ALA A 166 2.30 22.73 35.15
CA ALA A 166 2.41 24.18 34.97
C ALA A 166 3.76 24.59 34.37
N SER A 167 4.88 24.02 34.85
CA SER A 167 6.21 24.30 34.30
C SER A 167 6.43 23.69 32.91
N ALA A 168 5.89 22.50 32.64
CA ALA A 168 6.02 21.81 31.35
C ALA A 168 5.15 22.45 30.24
N ARG A 169 3.94 22.95 30.57
CA ARG A 169 3.05 23.62 29.60
C ARG A 169 3.47 25.05 29.27
N VAL A 170 4.03 25.81 30.22
CA VAL A 170 4.47 27.20 29.99
C VAL A 170 5.54 27.28 28.89
N SER A 171 6.43 26.27 28.81
CA SER A 171 7.43 26.19 27.74
C SER A 171 6.81 25.94 26.34
N ALA A 172 5.65 25.28 26.26
CA ALA A 172 4.93 25.03 25.00
C ALA A 172 4.00 26.19 24.58
N LEU A 173 3.61 27.05 25.54
CA LEU A 173 2.72 28.20 25.34
C LEU A 173 3.46 29.54 25.11
N GLY A 174 4.79 29.58 25.27
CA GLY A 174 5.65 30.70 24.85
C GLY A 174 5.71 30.87 23.32
N ARG A 175 4.56 31.00 22.67
CA ARG A 175 4.40 31.23 21.23
C ARG A 175 4.40 32.73 20.96
N MET A 176 5.58 33.33 20.95
CA MET A 176 5.77 34.52 20.10
C MET A 176 6.10 34.03 18.70
N GLN A 177 5.42 34.62 17.72
CA GLN A 177 5.56 34.42 16.28
C GLN A 177 7.04 34.25 15.89
N MET A 178 7.44 33.02 15.55
CA MET A 178 8.82 32.74 15.15
C MET A 178 9.02 33.11 13.66
N PRO A 179 10.11 33.80 13.30
CA PRO A 179 10.42 34.14 11.91
C PRO A 179 10.60 32.87 11.06
N GLN A 180 10.19 32.93 9.80
CA GLN A 180 10.30 31.85 8.79
C GLN A 180 11.75 31.38 8.50
N GLN A 181 12.76 31.90 9.21
CA GLN A 181 14.18 31.68 8.98
C GLN A 181 14.78 30.48 9.74
N LEU A 182 13.99 29.73 10.51
CA LEU A 182 14.43 28.55 11.29
C LEU A 182 13.95 27.20 10.71
N SER A 183 13.54 27.16 9.44
CA SER A 183 13.05 25.95 8.74
C SER A 183 14.05 24.79 8.66
N GLY A 184 15.29 24.99 9.10
CA GLY A 184 16.33 23.95 9.21
C GLY A 184 16.58 23.41 10.63
N LEU A 185 15.88 23.92 11.66
CA LEU A 185 16.03 23.39 13.01
C LEU A 185 15.07 22.22 13.25
N GLN A 186 15.65 21.10 13.61
CA GLN A 186 14.97 19.86 13.98
C GLN A 186 14.32 20.04 15.36
N LEU A 187 13.05 20.43 15.39
CA LEU A 187 12.37 20.77 16.64
C LEU A 187 11.56 19.59 17.18
N GLN A 188 11.85 19.21 18.43
CA GLN A 188 10.91 18.45 19.26
C GLN A 188 9.64 19.27 19.42
N ARG A 189 8.46 18.65 19.23
CA ARG A 189 7.16 19.30 19.48
C ARG A 189 6.25 18.44 20.36
N PRO A 190 6.72 17.95 21.53
CA PRO A 190 5.88 17.19 22.44
C PRO A 190 4.84 18.07 23.12
N SER A 191 3.74 17.45 23.54
CA SER A 191 2.73 18.06 24.41
C SER A 191 3.30 18.35 25.82
N PHE A 192 4.24 17.53 26.29
CA PHE A 192 4.89 17.64 27.59
C PHE A 192 6.41 17.59 27.43
N LEU A 193 7.07 18.74 27.61
CA LEU A 193 8.52 18.86 27.54
C LEU A 193 9.12 18.97 28.95
N PHE A 194 10.04 18.07 29.27
CA PHE A 194 10.82 18.07 30.51
C PHE A 194 12.18 18.70 30.23
N PRO A 195 12.48 19.88 30.82
CA PRO A 195 13.74 20.57 30.59
C PRO A 195 14.93 19.82 31.23
N GLY A 196 16.12 19.99 30.65
CA GLY A 196 17.37 19.42 31.19
C GLY A 196 17.70 18.00 30.72
N LEU A 197 16.78 17.31 30.05
CA LEU A 197 17.05 16.03 29.41
C LEU A 197 17.85 16.22 28.10
N LYS A 198 18.88 15.40 27.89
CA LYS A 198 19.69 15.45 26.66
C LYS A 198 18.85 15.11 25.43
N ALA A 199 18.67 16.05 24.51
CA ALA A 199 17.93 15.79 23.27
C ALA A 199 18.86 15.26 22.15
N ARG A 200 18.55 14.07 21.61
CA ARG A 200 19.15 13.56 20.35
C ARG A 200 18.14 12.69 19.59
N PRO A 201 18.11 12.75 18.24
CA PRO A 201 17.14 11.96 17.45
C PRO A 201 17.30 10.46 17.65
N PHE A 202 18.54 9.96 17.52
CA PHE A 202 18.86 8.54 17.68
C PHE A 202 19.76 8.31 18.90
N TRP A 203 19.51 7.22 19.60
CA TRP A 203 20.25 6.82 20.79
C TRP A 203 21.06 5.54 20.51
N PRO A 204 22.34 5.49 20.93
CA PRO A 204 23.11 4.25 20.96
C PRO A 204 22.38 3.20 21.77
N ARG A 205 22.23 2.00 21.20
CA ARG A 205 21.62 0.86 21.88
C ARG A 205 22.48 0.39 23.07
N GLU A 206 23.77 0.73 23.07
CA GLU A 206 24.73 0.45 24.13
C GLU A 206 24.38 1.18 25.44
N ASP A 207 23.55 2.22 25.39
CA ASP A 207 23.05 2.92 26.57
C ASP A 207 21.94 2.11 27.31
N PHE A 208 21.40 1.07 26.68
CA PHE A 208 20.33 0.20 27.23
C PHE A 208 20.71 -1.28 27.14
N PRO A 209 21.86 -1.70 27.71
CA PRO A 209 22.43 -3.00 27.45
C PRO A 209 21.56 -4.15 27.97
N LYS A 210 20.80 -3.96 29.07
CA LYS A 210 20.01 -5.06 29.65
C LYS A 210 18.82 -5.40 28.75
N VAL A 211 18.03 -4.39 28.39
CA VAL A 211 16.83 -4.59 27.58
C VAL A 211 17.17 -5.00 26.15
N VAL A 212 18.21 -4.38 25.56
CA VAL A 212 18.63 -4.68 24.18
C VAL A 212 19.14 -6.11 24.09
N ASN A 213 20.06 -6.53 24.96
CA ASN A 213 20.60 -7.90 24.90
C ASN A 213 19.51 -8.95 25.15
N LEU A 214 18.56 -8.68 26.06
CA LEU A 214 17.44 -9.58 26.35
C LEU A 214 16.52 -9.74 25.14
N LEU A 215 16.14 -8.64 24.51
CA LEU A 215 15.22 -8.63 23.38
C LEU A 215 15.85 -9.23 22.12
N GLU A 216 17.09 -8.84 21.77
CA GLU A 216 17.79 -9.37 20.60
C GLU A 216 18.05 -10.88 20.73
N ALA A 217 18.39 -11.37 21.93
CA ALA A 217 18.57 -12.81 22.17
C ALA A 217 17.28 -13.63 21.99
N ARG A 218 16.11 -13.02 22.25
CA ARG A 218 14.79 -13.66 22.08
C ARG A 218 14.16 -13.41 20.71
N ALA A 219 14.65 -12.43 19.95
CA ALA A 219 14.05 -11.96 18.71
C ALA A 219 13.72 -13.05 17.67
N PRO A 220 14.54 -14.10 17.46
CA PRO A 220 14.17 -15.19 16.55
C PRO A 220 12.91 -15.95 16.97
N ARG A 221 12.73 -16.19 18.28
CA ARG A 221 11.54 -16.86 18.82
C ARG A 221 10.31 -15.96 18.72
N LEU A 222 10.46 -14.68 19.06
CA LEU A 222 9.39 -13.69 18.91
C LEU A 222 8.92 -13.59 17.45
N SER A 223 9.86 -13.62 16.52
CA SER A 223 9.53 -13.60 15.08
C SER A 223 8.80 -14.86 14.63
N ALA A 224 9.14 -16.03 15.18
CA ALA A 224 8.43 -17.27 14.89
C ALA A 224 6.99 -17.23 15.42
N GLU A 225 6.80 -16.74 16.65
CA GLU A 225 5.47 -16.53 17.23
C GLU A 225 4.65 -15.54 16.41
N VAL A 226 5.20 -14.38 16.04
CA VAL A 226 4.49 -13.39 15.20
C VAL A 226 4.06 -13.99 13.85
N ARG A 227 4.89 -14.82 13.20
CA ARG A 227 4.48 -15.50 11.95
C ARG A 227 3.28 -16.42 12.17
N GLN A 228 3.24 -17.14 13.28
CA GLN A 228 2.10 -18.00 13.63
C GLN A 228 0.85 -17.16 13.88
N LEU A 229 0.96 -16.05 14.60
CA LEU A 229 -0.17 -15.15 14.85
C LEU A 229 -0.79 -14.59 13.57
N LEU A 230 0.04 -14.24 12.58
CA LEU A 230 -0.44 -13.75 11.29
C LEU A 230 -1.05 -14.87 10.44
N ALA A 231 -0.52 -16.10 10.52
CA ALA A 231 -1.09 -17.24 9.80
C ALA A 231 -2.45 -17.69 10.35
N ASP A 232 -2.63 -17.65 11.68
CA ASP A 232 -3.88 -18.02 12.33
C ASP A 232 -5.01 -16.98 12.11
N GLY A 233 -4.64 -15.71 11.88
CA GLY A 233 -5.56 -14.62 11.58
C GLY A 233 -6.21 -14.68 10.18
N ASP A 234 -5.52 -15.28 9.19
CA ASP A 234 -6.02 -15.42 7.81
C ASP A 234 -7.09 -16.53 7.65
N CYS A 235 -7.37 -17.33 8.69
CA CYS A 235 -8.34 -18.43 8.64
C CYS A 235 -9.81 -18.02 8.88
N SER A 236 -10.16 -16.73 8.83
CA SER A 236 -11.56 -16.28 8.97
C SER A 236 -11.98 -15.28 7.89
N THR A 237 -11.99 -15.72 6.63
CA THR A 237 -12.82 -15.11 5.58
C THR A 237 -13.67 -16.18 4.91
N ASP A 238 -14.66 -16.69 5.63
CA ASP A 238 -15.86 -17.27 5.02
C ASP A 238 -17.06 -16.55 5.65
N SER A 239 -17.35 -15.36 5.11
CA SER A 239 -18.65 -14.72 5.24
C SER A 239 -19.43 -15.03 3.97
N GLU A 240 -20.66 -15.52 4.15
CA GLU A 240 -21.71 -15.75 3.14
C GLU A 240 -21.70 -17.09 2.39
N GLU A 241 -22.43 -18.09 2.90
CA GLU A 241 -23.73 -18.45 2.33
C GLU A 241 -24.43 -19.57 3.13
N ARG A 242 -25.74 -19.42 3.26
CA ARG A 242 -26.66 -20.26 4.03
C ARG A 242 -27.20 -21.37 3.12
N SER A 243 -27.04 -22.65 3.47
CA SER A 243 -27.90 -23.75 2.99
C SER A 243 -27.83 -25.02 3.87
N PRO A 244 -28.91 -25.82 3.93
CA PRO A 244 -29.26 -26.67 5.08
C PRO A 244 -28.57 -28.06 5.08
N PRO A 245 -28.61 -28.81 6.20
CA PRO A 245 -27.80 -30.02 6.33
C PRO A 245 -28.42 -31.18 5.55
N CYS A 246 -27.72 -31.64 4.51
CA CYS A 246 -27.96 -32.96 3.94
C CYS A 246 -27.41 -34.03 4.89
N ARG A 247 -28.33 -34.80 5.50
CA ARG A 247 -28.02 -36.03 6.24
C ARG A 247 -27.47 -37.07 5.26
N ILE A 248 -26.20 -37.44 5.38
CA ILE A 248 -25.74 -38.80 5.06
C ILE A 248 -24.82 -39.29 6.18
N SER A 249 -25.12 -40.51 6.59
CA SER A 249 -24.60 -41.30 7.70
C SER A 249 -23.09 -41.57 7.70
N GLY A 250 -22.54 -41.65 8.91
CA GLY A 250 -21.66 -42.76 9.27
C GLY A 250 -20.16 -42.51 9.22
N ARG A 251 -19.59 -42.05 10.34
CA ARG A 251 -18.37 -42.61 10.97
C ARG A 251 -18.08 -41.85 12.27
N LYS A 252 -18.24 -42.53 13.41
CA LYS A 252 -17.78 -42.05 14.72
C LYS A 252 -16.25 -42.00 14.70
N ARG A 253 -15.66 -40.81 14.76
CA ARG A 253 -14.25 -40.63 15.14
C ARG A 253 -14.15 -40.53 16.68
N PRO A 254 -13.10 -41.08 17.32
CA PRO A 254 -13.00 -41.14 18.78
C PRO A 254 -13.02 -39.75 19.42
N ARG A 255 -13.72 -39.65 20.56
CA ARG A 255 -14.10 -38.40 21.24
C ARG A 255 -12.97 -37.81 22.12
N GLU A 256 -11.75 -38.33 22.04
CA GLU A 256 -10.66 -37.97 22.96
C GLU A 256 -9.57 -37.06 22.34
N GLU A 257 -9.36 -37.04 21.03
CA GLU A 257 -8.40 -36.10 20.40
C GLU A 257 -8.97 -34.68 20.18
N ALA A 258 -10.28 -34.49 20.37
CA ALA A 258 -10.94 -33.20 20.20
C ALA A 258 -10.86 -32.28 21.45
N ALA A 259 -10.35 -32.78 22.59
CA ALA A 259 -10.33 -32.06 23.86
C ALA A 259 -9.08 -31.18 24.08
N GLN A 260 -8.00 -31.36 23.30
CA GLN A 260 -6.74 -30.62 23.47
C GLN A 260 -6.65 -29.30 22.68
N ARG A 261 -7.61 -29.01 21.79
CA ARG A 261 -7.66 -27.75 21.03
C ARG A 261 -8.71 -26.81 21.62
N ARG A 262 -8.47 -26.31 22.84
CA ARG A 262 -9.13 -25.09 23.28
C ARG A 262 -8.65 -23.98 22.34
N ARG A 263 -9.42 -23.68 21.29
CA ARG A 263 -9.16 -22.55 20.38
C ARG A 263 -9.08 -21.30 21.25
N ALA A 264 -7.88 -20.73 21.38
CA ALA A 264 -7.70 -19.41 21.95
C ALA A 264 -8.59 -18.43 21.15
N ARG A 265 -9.14 -17.42 21.82
CA ARG A 265 -9.87 -16.35 21.12
C ARG A 265 -8.97 -15.77 20.02
N PRO A 266 -9.51 -15.46 18.83
CA PRO A 266 -8.74 -14.81 17.79
C PRO A 266 -8.17 -13.50 18.31
N VAL A 267 -6.90 -13.24 18.01
CA VAL A 267 -6.15 -12.08 18.48
C VAL A 267 -6.67 -10.83 17.75
N THR A 268 -7.10 -9.84 18.51
CA THR A 268 -7.66 -8.60 17.93
C THR A 268 -6.58 -7.57 17.70
N TRP A 269 -6.23 -7.36 16.44
CA TRP A 269 -5.40 -6.24 16.00
C TRP A 269 -6.24 -4.96 15.92
N GLN A 270 -5.74 -3.85 16.49
CA GLN A 270 -6.44 -2.57 16.49
C GLN A 270 -5.90 -1.67 15.37
N PRO A 271 -6.77 -1.09 14.52
CA PRO A 271 -6.34 -0.09 13.55
C PRO A 271 -5.79 1.14 14.25
N GLN A 272 -4.82 1.82 13.63
CA GLN A 272 -4.23 3.05 14.13
C GLN A 272 -4.79 4.26 13.39
N GLY A 273 -4.76 5.43 14.05
CA GLY A 273 -5.50 6.66 13.72
C GLY A 273 -5.84 6.93 12.25
N GLU A 274 -7.12 7.23 12.00
CA GLU A 274 -7.64 7.57 10.68
C GLU A 274 -6.92 8.80 10.08
N GLY A 275 -6.32 8.63 8.89
CA GLY A 275 -5.68 9.72 8.15
C GLY A 275 -4.25 10.07 8.58
N LEU A 276 -3.66 9.35 9.55
CA LEU A 276 -2.25 9.48 9.90
C LEU A 276 -1.32 8.64 9.00
N HIS A 277 -1.88 7.68 8.27
CA HIS A 277 -1.10 6.75 7.44
C HIS A 277 -1.74 6.42 6.09
N SER A 278 -0.95 5.86 5.18
CA SER A 278 -1.37 5.12 3.98
C SER A 278 -0.98 3.65 4.12
N GLY A 279 -1.75 2.73 3.51
CA GLY A 279 -1.64 1.29 3.76
C GLY A 279 -2.37 0.84 5.03
N VAL A 280 -2.16 -0.42 5.44
CA VAL A 280 -2.81 -0.98 6.64
C VAL A 280 -1.84 -0.90 7.83
N TRP A 281 -2.19 -0.11 8.84
CA TRP A 281 -1.42 0.04 10.07
C TRP A 281 -2.22 -0.47 11.26
N LEU A 282 -1.74 -1.55 11.86
CA LEU A 282 -2.36 -2.20 13.00
C LEU A 282 -1.40 -2.27 14.19
N LYS A 283 -1.98 -2.28 15.38
CA LYS A 283 -1.27 -2.40 16.65
C LYS A 283 -1.90 -3.50 17.49
N LEU A 284 -1.06 -4.32 18.12
CA LEU A 284 -1.46 -5.26 19.16
C LEU A 284 -0.73 -4.87 20.45
N GLU A 285 -1.48 -4.37 21.43
CA GLU A 285 -0.90 -3.98 22.72
C GLU A 285 -0.51 -5.21 23.54
N ILE A 286 0.74 -5.22 24.01
CA ILE A 286 1.28 -6.27 24.87
C ILE A 286 1.35 -5.77 26.31
N TRP A 287 1.79 -4.52 26.51
CA TRP A 287 1.86 -3.86 27.81
C TRP A 287 1.29 -2.44 27.74
N SER A 288 0.40 -2.12 28.67
CA SER A 288 -0.25 -0.82 28.78
C SER A 288 -0.71 -0.60 30.22
N LYS A 289 -0.77 0.65 30.68
CA LYS A 289 -1.31 1.02 32.01
C LYS A 289 -0.72 0.25 33.20
N GLY A 290 0.58 -0.08 33.18
CA GLY A 290 1.22 -0.75 34.31
C GLY A 290 1.20 -2.28 34.29
N GLY A 291 0.66 -2.91 33.23
CA GLY A 291 0.60 -4.37 33.16
C GLY A 291 0.39 -4.92 31.75
N LEU A 292 0.29 -6.25 31.67
CA LEU A 292 0.00 -6.96 30.42
C LEU A 292 -1.43 -6.63 29.94
N ALA A 293 -1.54 -6.25 28.67
CA ALA A 293 -2.81 -5.84 28.05
C ALA A 293 -3.57 -7.01 27.38
N SER A 294 -2.90 -8.15 27.18
CA SER A 294 -3.37 -9.29 26.38
C SER A 294 -3.60 -10.57 27.22
N ASP A 295 -4.67 -11.30 26.93
CA ASP A 295 -4.95 -12.64 27.47
C ASP A 295 -4.18 -13.73 26.70
N LYS A 296 -2.84 -13.74 26.81
CA LYS A 296 -1.96 -14.80 26.26
C LYS A 296 -2.03 -14.98 24.74
N ALA A 297 -2.30 -13.91 24.00
CA ALA A 297 -2.26 -13.96 22.55
C ALA A 297 -0.86 -14.30 22.03
N ALA A 298 0.19 -13.79 22.67
CA ALA A 298 1.58 -13.93 22.25
C ALA A 298 2.47 -14.25 23.47
N PRO A 299 2.42 -15.48 24.02
CA PRO A 299 3.07 -15.81 25.29
C PRO A 299 4.59 -15.59 25.33
N GLU A 300 5.32 -15.86 24.23
CA GLU A 300 6.77 -15.60 24.17
C GLU A 300 7.06 -14.09 24.15
N THR A 301 6.27 -13.32 23.39
CA THR A 301 6.36 -11.86 23.33
C THR A 301 6.00 -11.22 24.66
N GLU A 302 4.91 -11.66 25.30
CA GLU A 302 4.50 -11.22 26.64
C GLU A 302 5.60 -11.52 27.68
N ALA A 303 6.19 -12.71 27.64
CA ALA A 303 7.29 -13.09 28.54
C ALA A 303 8.58 -12.28 28.29
N ALA A 304 8.87 -11.93 27.04
CA ALA A 304 10.01 -11.06 26.70
C ALA A 304 9.77 -9.62 27.16
N VAL A 305 8.57 -9.09 26.96
CA VAL A 305 8.18 -7.74 27.41
C VAL A 305 8.18 -7.66 28.93
N SER A 306 7.61 -8.65 29.64
CA SER A 306 7.65 -8.69 31.10
C SER A 306 9.09 -8.70 31.62
N ALA A 307 9.96 -9.54 31.04
CA ALA A 307 11.36 -9.58 31.46
C ALA A 307 12.12 -8.29 31.09
N ALA A 308 11.72 -7.60 30.02
CA ALA A 308 12.23 -6.27 29.67
C ALA A 308 11.82 -5.22 30.72
N MET A 309 10.60 -5.27 31.24
CA MET A 309 10.13 -4.41 32.33
C MET A 309 10.96 -4.61 33.61
N ASP A 310 11.33 -5.85 33.92
CA ASP A 310 12.15 -6.20 35.10
C ASP A 310 13.60 -5.66 35.04
N THR A 311 14.07 -5.19 33.88
CA THR A 311 15.43 -4.63 33.74
C THR A 311 15.61 -3.26 34.40
N GLY A 312 14.50 -2.53 34.61
CA GLY A 312 14.49 -1.14 35.08
C GLY A 312 14.84 -0.09 34.01
N GLU A 313 15.18 -0.51 32.78
CA GLU A 313 15.43 0.39 31.64
C GLU A 313 14.11 0.71 30.90
N ALA A 314 13.19 -0.24 30.84
CA ALA A 314 11.87 -0.06 30.24
C ALA A 314 10.88 0.63 31.19
N MET A 315 9.95 1.39 30.63
CA MET A 315 8.91 2.09 31.38
C MET A 315 7.78 1.15 31.76
N THR A 316 7.61 0.91 33.06
CA THR A 316 6.58 0.00 33.57
C THR A 316 5.23 0.69 33.74
N SER A 317 5.22 1.96 34.15
CA SER A 317 4.03 2.79 34.34
C SER A 317 3.77 3.72 33.16
N ALA A 318 2.56 4.30 33.10
CA ALA A 318 2.21 5.30 32.09
C ALA A 318 3.25 6.45 32.08
N PRO A 319 3.70 6.88 30.89
CA PRO A 319 3.21 6.53 29.55
C PRO A 319 3.88 5.33 28.86
N GLY A 320 4.60 4.51 29.60
CA GLY A 320 5.28 3.32 29.09
C GLY A 320 4.32 2.34 28.43
N ARG A 321 4.55 2.04 27.15
CA ARG A 321 3.80 1.04 26.38
C ARG A 321 4.74 0.05 25.71
N ALA A 322 4.24 -1.17 25.50
CA ALA A 322 4.83 -2.14 24.59
C ALA A 322 3.77 -2.72 23.65
N ALA A 323 4.05 -2.77 22.36
CA ALA A 323 3.09 -3.24 21.37
C ALA A 323 3.77 -3.81 20.13
N LEU A 324 3.13 -4.77 19.48
CA LEU A 324 3.49 -5.16 18.12
C LEU A 324 2.84 -4.20 17.14
N SER A 325 3.64 -3.59 16.27
CA SER A 325 3.17 -2.67 15.23
C SER A 325 3.36 -3.29 13.85
N LEU A 326 2.25 -3.59 13.18
CA LEU A 326 2.18 -4.16 11.85
C LEU A 326 1.88 -3.05 10.83
N LEU A 327 2.69 -2.94 9.79
CA LEU A 327 2.47 -2.04 8.68
C LEU A 327 2.62 -2.81 7.37
N THR A 328 1.60 -2.83 6.52
CA THR A 328 1.69 -3.44 5.18
C THR A 328 1.73 -2.38 4.08
N PRO A 329 2.70 -2.47 3.15
CA PRO A 329 2.77 -1.56 2.00
C PRO A 329 1.72 -1.92 0.94
N GLU A 330 1.09 -0.90 0.35
CA GLU A 330 0.25 -1.07 -0.82
C GLU A 330 1.07 -1.28 -2.10
N PRO A 331 0.53 -1.99 -3.12
CA PRO A 331 1.27 -2.34 -4.33
C PRO A 331 1.86 -1.21 -5.14
N ARG A 332 1.23 -0.03 -5.14
CA ARG A 332 1.66 1.09 -6.00
C ARG A 332 2.25 2.26 -5.24
N LEU A 333 1.83 2.44 -4.00
CA LEU A 333 2.14 3.63 -3.19
C LEU A 333 3.06 3.32 -2.01
N GLY A 334 3.26 2.04 -1.65
CA GLY A 334 3.94 1.67 -0.42
C GLY A 334 3.06 1.93 0.79
N ALA A 335 3.68 2.18 1.95
CA ALA A 335 2.98 2.63 3.14
C ALA A 335 3.72 3.81 3.75
N THR A 336 2.99 4.79 4.25
CA THR A 336 3.57 5.96 4.90
C THR A 336 2.86 6.22 6.21
N ILE A 337 3.59 6.46 7.28
CA ILE A 337 3.07 7.10 8.49
C ILE A 337 3.58 8.53 8.45
N MET A 338 2.66 9.49 8.40
CA MET A 338 2.96 10.90 8.19
C MET A 338 3.83 11.47 9.32
N PRO A 339 4.59 12.55 9.06
CA PRO A 339 5.38 13.22 10.09
C PRO A 339 4.56 13.61 11.33
N HIS A 340 4.96 13.11 12.49
CA HIS A 340 4.31 13.43 13.78
C HIS A 340 5.33 13.42 14.91
N CYS A 341 4.92 13.86 16.11
CA CYS A 341 5.75 13.85 17.32
C CYS A 341 5.01 13.09 18.42
N GLY A 342 5.78 12.37 19.23
CA GLY A 342 5.36 11.78 20.48
C GLY A 342 4.96 12.85 21.50
N PRO A 343 4.12 12.52 22.48
CA PRO A 343 3.59 13.47 23.44
C PRO A 343 4.63 13.98 24.45
N THR A 344 5.81 13.35 24.58
CA THR A 344 6.79 13.72 25.61
C THR A 344 8.23 13.33 25.27
N ASN A 345 9.21 14.08 25.76
CA ASN A 345 10.65 13.80 25.65
C ASN A 345 11.22 13.01 26.84
N HIS A 346 10.40 12.65 27.84
CA HIS A 346 10.88 11.88 29.00
C HIS A 346 11.01 10.37 28.72
N ARG A 347 10.52 9.92 27.57
CA ARG A 347 10.63 8.54 27.11
C ARG A 347 11.41 8.49 25.82
N LEU A 348 12.00 7.33 25.57
CA LEU A 348 12.58 6.98 24.29
C LEU A 348 11.85 5.76 23.73
N ARG A 349 11.82 5.63 22.41
CA ARG A 349 11.15 4.54 21.73
C ARG A 349 12.15 3.56 21.15
N LEU A 350 12.06 2.31 21.56
CA LEU A 350 12.81 1.19 21.00
C LEU A 350 11.95 0.47 19.97
N HIS A 351 12.53 0.24 18.79
CA HIS A 351 12.00 -0.66 17.76
C HIS A 351 12.88 -1.91 17.68
N LEU A 352 12.27 -3.09 17.88
CA LEU A 352 12.88 -4.38 17.54
C LEU A 352 12.15 -4.96 16.30
N PRO A 353 12.78 -4.98 15.12
CA PRO A 353 12.18 -5.56 13.93
C PRO A 353 12.10 -7.08 14.03
N LEU A 354 10.89 -7.63 13.89
CA LEU A 354 10.61 -9.07 13.94
C LEU A 354 10.31 -9.64 12.55
N LEU A 355 9.64 -8.86 11.70
CA LEU A 355 9.40 -9.17 10.30
C LEU A 355 9.65 -7.93 9.45
N LEU A 356 10.33 -8.13 8.32
CA LEU A 356 10.52 -7.13 7.29
C LEU A 356 9.94 -7.67 5.96
N PRO A 357 9.31 -6.81 5.14
CA PRO A 357 8.74 -7.20 3.85
C PRO A 357 9.75 -7.93 2.95
N GLY A 358 9.28 -8.95 2.24
CA GLY A 358 10.10 -9.79 1.36
C GLY A 358 11.10 -10.68 2.10
N GLY A 359 11.05 -10.76 3.44
CA GLY A 359 12.06 -11.45 4.24
C GLY A 359 13.41 -10.72 4.27
N ALA A 360 13.41 -9.41 4.01
CA ALA A 360 14.61 -8.58 4.01
C ALA A 360 15.35 -8.65 5.36
N GLN A 361 16.68 -8.59 5.32
CA GLN A 361 17.50 -8.48 6.53
C GLN A 361 17.67 -7.03 7.01
N ARG A 362 17.47 -6.07 6.10
CA ARG A 362 17.58 -4.64 6.37
C ARG A 362 16.56 -3.87 5.54
N MET A 363 15.99 -2.82 6.11
CA MET A 363 15.03 -1.97 5.43
C MET A 363 15.15 -0.52 5.90
N SER A 364 15.32 0.41 4.96
CA SER A 364 15.24 1.84 5.23
C SER A 364 13.80 2.30 5.30
N GLY A 365 13.52 3.32 6.11
CA GLY A 365 12.20 3.92 6.14
C GLY A 365 11.86 4.73 7.39
N LEU A 366 12.64 4.61 8.48
CA LEU A 366 12.46 5.47 9.65
C LEU A 366 13.24 6.75 9.47
N LYS A 367 12.56 7.90 9.50
CA LYS A 367 13.21 9.19 9.51
C LYS A 367 12.82 9.93 10.78
N VAL A 368 13.80 10.34 11.56
CA VAL A 368 13.61 11.08 12.82
C VAL A 368 14.44 12.34 12.70
N ALA A 369 13.81 13.49 12.93
CA ALA A 369 14.47 14.78 12.79
C ALA A 369 15.14 14.97 11.42
N GLY A 370 14.68 14.34 10.34
CA GLY A 370 15.34 14.44 9.03
C GLY A 370 16.52 13.49 8.81
N GLU A 371 16.99 12.76 9.83
CA GLU A 371 17.96 11.67 9.67
C GLU A 371 17.22 10.35 9.43
N THR A 372 17.58 9.65 8.36
CA THR A 372 17.01 8.33 8.03
C THR A 372 17.89 7.21 8.58
N ARG A 373 17.27 6.22 9.23
CA ARG A 373 17.93 5.01 9.72
C ARG A 373 17.22 3.76 9.21
N ASP A 374 18.04 2.72 9.03
CA ASP A 374 17.56 1.41 8.63
C ASP A 374 17.18 0.58 9.84
N TRP A 375 16.09 -0.17 9.71
CA TRP A 375 15.83 -1.33 10.55
C TRP A 375 16.68 -2.50 10.07
N GLU A 376 17.36 -3.15 11.01
CA GLU A 376 18.00 -4.44 10.80
C GLU A 376 17.17 -5.51 11.52
N LEU A 377 16.90 -6.62 10.83
CA LEU A 377 16.11 -7.71 11.39
C LEU A 377 16.76 -8.18 12.71
N HIS A 378 15.95 -8.31 13.77
CA HIS A 378 16.37 -8.74 15.11
C HIS A 378 17.34 -7.81 15.83
N ARG A 379 17.55 -6.59 15.34
CA ARG A 379 18.43 -5.60 15.98
C ARG A 379 17.67 -4.39 16.46
N CYS A 380 17.85 -4.02 17.72
CA CYS A 380 17.16 -2.90 18.33
C CYS A 380 17.65 -1.56 17.75
N LEU A 381 16.70 -0.65 17.50
CA LEU A 381 16.94 0.73 17.13
C LEU A 381 16.22 1.63 18.14
N VAL A 382 16.93 2.56 18.77
CA VAL A 382 16.39 3.48 19.78
C VAL A 382 16.41 4.90 19.26
N PHE A 383 15.29 5.60 19.39
CA PHE A 383 15.16 7.00 18.99
C PHE A 383 14.24 7.74 19.95
N ASP A 384 14.33 9.06 19.92
CA ASP A 384 13.47 9.95 20.68
C ASP A 384 12.25 10.32 19.83
N ASP A 385 11.07 9.76 20.18
CA ASP A 385 9.84 9.98 19.42
C ASP A 385 9.28 11.40 19.62
N SER A 386 9.81 12.21 20.55
CA SER A 386 9.40 13.62 20.71
C SER A 386 9.87 14.53 19.55
N PHE A 387 10.90 14.09 18.80
CA PHE A 387 11.24 14.68 17.51
C PHE A 387 10.21 14.31 16.45
N GLU A 388 10.08 15.17 15.43
CA GLU A 388 9.27 14.82 14.27
C GLU A 388 9.84 13.56 13.60
N HIS A 389 8.99 12.55 13.45
CA HIS A 389 9.34 11.29 12.82
C HIS A 389 8.28 10.84 11.83
N GLU A 390 8.73 10.19 10.76
CA GLU A 390 7.90 9.59 9.72
C GLU A 390 8.41 8.20 9.37
N ILE A 391 7.51 7.37 8.86
CA ILE A 391 7.85 6.04 8.35
C ILE A 391 7.44 5.97 6.89
N GLN A 392 8.35 5.54 6.02
CA GLN A 392 8.08 5.31 4.61
C GLN A 392 8.56 3.92 4.21
N LEU A 393 7.63 3.06 3.80
CA LEU A 393 7.91 1.75 3.23
C LEU A 393 7.70 1.80 1.71
N PRO A 394 8.60 1.21 0.91
CA PRO A 394 8.47 1.22 -0.55
C PRO A 394 7.24 0.42 -1.01
N PRO A 395 6.77 0.66 -2.26
CA PRO A 395 5.74 -0.16 -2.89
C PRO A 395 6.11 -1.64 -2.90
N ARG A 396 5.09 -2.49 -2.77
CA ARG A 396 5.31 -3.94 -2.79
C ARG A 396 5.74 -4.41 -4.18
N THR A 397 6.69 -5.32 -4.23
CA THR A 397 7.06 -6.00 -5.48
C THR A 397 5.93 -6.96 -5.87
N PRO A 398 5.35 -6.87 -7.08
CA PRO A 398 4.37 -7.85 -7.51
C PRO A 398 5.00 -9.25 -7.56
N PRO A 399 4.23 -10.32 -7.28
CA PRO A 399 4.76 -11.67 -7.33
C PRO A 399 5.26 -11.99 -8.74
N ALA A 400 6.38 -12.71 -8.82
CA ALA A 400 6.94 -13.12 -10.10
C ALA A 400 5.91 -13.99 -10.85
N PRO A 401 5.75 -13.81 -12.18
CA PRO A 401 4.84 -14.65 -12.95
C PRO A 401 5.26 -16.12 -12.86
N LYS A 402 4.27 -17.01 -12.77
CA LYS A 402 4.45 -18.45 -12.86
C LYS A 402 4.98 -18.80 -14.26
N SER A 403 5.53 -20.00 -14.42
CA SER A 403 6.16 -20.46 -15.67
C SER A 403 5.22 -20.48 -16.90
N ASP A 404 3.92 -20.45 -16.66
CA ASP A 404 2.83 -20.38 -17.63
C ASP A 404 2.40 -18.95 -17.99
N GLY A 405 3.03 -17.92 -17.41
CA GLY A 405 2.72 -16.51 -17.63
C GLY A 405 1.59 -15.97 -16.76
N GLU A 406 0.99 -16.80 -15.89
CA GLU A 406 -0.01 -16.36 -14.92
C GLU A 406 0.63 -15.58 -13.77
N PRO A 407 -0.09 -14.64 -13.13
CA PRO A 407 0.40 -13.96 -11.93
C PRO A 407 0.76 -14.98 -10.83
N GLY A 408 1.91 -14.80 -10.20
CA GLY A 408 2.29 -15.58 -9.03
C GLY A 408 1.28 -15.42 -7.89
N GLU A 409 1.18 -16.43 -7.03
CA GLU A 409 0.35 -16.34 -5.83
C GLU A 409 0.79 -15.16 -4.96
N PRO A 410 -0.16 -14.39 -4.40
CA PRO A 410 0.18 -13.29 -3.50
C PRO A 410 0.94 -13.83 -2.29
N PRO A 411 2.04 -13.18 -1.87
CA PRO A 411 2.74 -13.57 -0.66
C PRO A 411 1.81 -13.48 0.56
N GLY A 412 1.98 -14.40 1.51
CA GLY A 412 1.21 -14.35 2.77
C GLY A 412 1.52 -13.09 3.58
N LEU A 413 0.60 -12.69 4.47
CA LEU A 413 0.71 -11.46 5.27
C LEU A 413 2.05 -11.33 6.02
N ALA A 414 2.56 -12.43 6.57
CA ALA A 414 3.84 -12.47 7.29
C ALA A 414 5.07 -12.20 6.40
N GLN A 415 4.95 -12.36 5.08
CA GLN A 415 6.02 -12.12 4.11
C GLN A 415 5.95 -10.70 3.55
N GLU A 416 4.77 -10.06 3.56
CA GLU A 416 4.60 -8.67 3.09
C GLU A 416 4.69 -7.63 4.22
N ALA A 417 4.31 -7.99 5.44
CA ALA A 417 4.20 -7.04 6.55
C ALA A 417 5.56 -6.68 7.15
N ARG A 418 5.69 -5.41 7.56
CA ARG A 418 6.70 -4.96 8.50
C ARG A 418 6.11 -5.03 9.92
N VAL A 419 6.61 -5.96 10.73
CA VAL A 419 6.23 -6.07 12.15
C VAL A 419 7.43 -5.72 13.02
N VAL A 420 7.25 -4.69 13.86
CA VAL A 420 8.24 -4.31 14.89
C VAL A 420 7.60 -4.42 16.26
N LEU A 421 8.37 -4.87 17.25
CA LEU A 421 8.02 -4.69 18.66
C LEU A 421 8.45 -3.29 19.09
N LEU A 422 7.48 -2.51 19.54
CA LEU A 422 7.66 -1.21 20.17
C LEU A 422 7.81 -1.42 21.67
N LEU A 423 8.78 -0.74 22.28
CA LEU A 423 8.93 -0.69 23.73
C LEU A 423 9.38 0.72 24.13
N ASP A 424 8.67 1.34 25.06
CA ASP A 424 9.05 2.65 25.60
C ASP A 424 10.06 2.49 26.76
N LEU A 425 11.17 3.21 26.67
CA LEU A 425 12.29 3.20 27.62
C LEU A 425 12.34 4.52 28.40
N TRP A 426 12.84 4.44 29.63
CA TRP A 426 13.16 5.65 30.38
C TRP A 426 14.28 6.43 29.69
N HIS A 427 14.14 7.75 29.63
CA HIS A 427 15.27 8.59 29.25
C HIS A 427 16.46 8.34 30.21
N PRO A 428 17.70 8.15 29.72
CA PRO A 428 18.86 7.84 30.59
C PRO A 428 19.11 8.88 31.67
N ASP A 429 18.90 10.15 31.35
CA ASP A 429 19.04 11.27 32.29
C ASP A 429 17.80 11.48 33.20
N ALA A 430 16.74 10.67 33.08
CA ALA A 430 15.60 10.75 33.99
C ALA A 430 16.00 10.18 35.37
N ASP A 431 15.99 11.04 36.39
CA ASP A 431 16.31 10.67 37.77
C ASP A 431 15.22 9.78 38.39
N GLU A 432 15.51 9.15 39.53
CA GLU A 432 14.54 8.29 40.21
C GLU A 432 13.26 9.03 40.62
N ASN A 433 13.33 10.36 40.82
CA ASN A 433 12.17 11.17 41.12
C ASN A 433 11.26 11.34 39.89
N LEU A 434 11.82 11.54 38.69
CA LEU A 434 11.07 11.52 37.43
C LEU A 434 10.48 10.13 37.16
N ARG A 435 11.25 9.06 37.44
CA ARG A 435 10.81 7.67 37.23
C ARG A 435 9.72 7.21 38.19
N SER A 436 9.71 7.74 39.42
CA SER A 436 8.70 7.47 40.46
C SER A 436 7.52 8.45 40.44
N GLY A 437 7.55 9.48 39.58
CA GLY A 437 6.53 10.52 39.50
C GLY A 437 6.57 11.57 40.61
N SER A 438 7.67 11.68 41.36
CA SER A 438 7.81 12.50 42.58
C SER A 438 8.67 13.77 42.45
N SER A 439 9.26 14.07 41.29
CA SER A 439 10.16 15.23 41.13
C SER A 439 9.42 16.58 41.07
N LYS A 440 9.85 17.57 41.87
CA LYS A 440 9.51 18.99 41.70
C LYS A 440 10.38 19.63 40.60
N PRO A 441 9.84 20.49 39.70
CA PRO A 441 10.68 21.31 38.84
C PRO A 441 11.33 22.43 39.65
N VAL A 442 12.65 22.60 39.50
CA VAL A 442 13.36 23.78 40.00
C VAL A 442 13.04 24.95 39.06
N ALA A 443 12.39 25.98 39.59
CA ALA A 443 12.26 27.26 38.92
C ALA A 443 13.64 27.95 38.93
N SER A 444 14.36 27.92 37.81
CA SER A 444 15.44 28.87 37.59
C SER A 444 14.81 30.22 37.22
N VAL A 445 14.56 31.04 38.24
CA VAL A 445 14.33 32.48 38.04
C VAL A 445 15.61 33.08 37.48
N GLU A 446 15.40 33.80 36.40
CA GLU A 446 16.37 34.48 35.56
C GLU A 446 17.34 35.34 36.37
N ASN A 447 18.62 35.24 36.01
CA ASN A 447 19.40 36.42 35.72
C ASN A 447 20.27 36.13 34.49
N GLY A 448 19.80 36.65 33.36
CA GLY A 448 20.61 36.86 32.16
C GLY A 448 20.65 35.70 31.17
N PHE A 449 19.96 35.88 30.04
CA PHE A 449 20.28 35.32 28.73
C PHE A 449 20.67 33.83 28.69
N SER A 450 19.70 32.95 28.40
CA SER A 450 20.03 31.68 27.75
C SER A 450 18.97 31.32 26.71
N GLN A 451 19.21 31.74 25.48
CA GLN A 451 18.67 31.04 24.31
C GLN A 451 19.30 29.64 24.30
N ALA A 452 18.55 28.62 24.73
CA ALA A 452 18.94 27.23 24.50
C ALA A 452 18.70 26.87 23.03
N CYS A 453 19.54 27.42 22.16
CA CYS A 453 19.72 26.98 20.78
C CYS A 453 20.94 26.04 20.79
N THR A 454 20.69 24.73 20.89
CA THR A 454 21.78 23.75 20.97
C THR A 454 22.46 23.62 19.60
N ARG A 455 23.61 24.28 19.43
CA ARG A 455 24.49 24.18 18.26
C ARG A 455 25.01 22.75 18.14
N LEU A 456 24.73 22.08 17.02
CA LEU A 456 25.37 20.83 16.63
C LEU A 456 26.90 21.04 16.56
N HIS A 457 27.67 20.26 17.32
CA HIS A 457 29.12 20.17 17.16
C HIS A 457 29.42 19.36 15.89
N LEU A 458 29.66 20.05 14.77
CA LEU A 458 30.29 19.45 13.60
C LEU A 458 31.78 19.31 13.90
N SER A 459 32.24 18.10 14.18
CA SER A 459 33.66 17.76 14.22
C SER A 459 34.25 17.89 12.81
N SER A 460 35.23 18.78 12.67
CA SER A 460 36.02 19.02 11.46
C SER A 460 36.76 17.75 11.03
N VAL A 461 36.55 17.36 9.78
CA VAL A 461 37.48 16.52 9.02
C VAL A 461 38.67 17.40 8.63
N SER A 462 39.85 17.12 9.16
CA SER A 462 41.10 17.71 8.71
C SER A 462 41.69 16.90 7.55
N CYS A 463 42.09 17.62 6.49
CA CYS A 463 43.01 17.14 5.44
C CYS A 463 44.33 16.65 6.02
#